data_AF-A0A423WI52-F1
#
_entry.id   AF-A0A423WI52-F1
#
_cell.length_a   1.000
_cell.length_b   1.000
_cell.length_c   1.000
_cell.angle_alpha   90.00
_cell.angle_beta   90.00
_cell.angle_gamma   90.00
#
_symmetry.space_group_name_H-M   'P 1'
#
loop_
_entity.id
_entity.type
_entity.pdbx_description
1 polymer ?
#
loop_
_entity_poly.entity_id
_entity_poly.type
_entity_poly.pdbx_seq_one_letter_code
_entity_poly.pdbx_strand_id
1 'polypeptide(L)'
;MAKQPAKTWGFSSLPAELRLQILANTHLGPPPTGGYDSRFGTLQVRDGRIVPRHQLPLGPWDDPPSWTKCSSPKSHGTHQPQCQCRIIPTQLFTVSRQTSTEALEVFYTNLHLDLDPSSSVPFLRSLSPQNIRRLRRLTFTITPAQVEGWCNGAVASGYDAAMLESQVANPYWDGGAVKPPGDDGLYRRTWREVMALLAAHADLPRLALTVDMSGATWVYIEDTLMWDDPPDEIRPMFRFIYDMYIDVATALCELRGLGQLVVELSVFEQMKPWLEREVLGRESPEPEFEGEHERRHWEEVWKQPRWYQVAPSWHDGERRLEGSNYRPK
;
A
#
# COMPACT_ATOMS: atom_id res chain seq x y z
N MET A 1 -53.75 3.38 -15.69
CA MET A 1 -52.56 3.91 -16.39
C MET A 1 -51.37 3.81 -15.45
N ALA A 2 -50.34 3.03 -15.79
CA ALA A 2 -49.13 2.94 -14.98
C ALA A 2 -48.35 4.26 -15.10
N LYS A 3 -48.03 4.88 -13.97
CA LYS A 3 -47.19 6.09 -13.92
C LYS A 3 -45.81 5.67 -14.45
N GLN A 4 -45.33 6.30 -15.53
CA GLN A 4 -43.96 6.05 -15.99
C GLN A 4 -43.00 6.35 -14.83
N PRO A 5 -42.02 5.48 -14.56
CA PRO A 5 -41.04 5.72 -13.52
C PRO A 5 -40.30 7.02 -13.82
N ALA A 6 -40.10 7.85 -12.79
CA ALA A 6 -39.36 9.09 -12.93
C ALA A 6 -37.97 8.79 -13.47
N LYS A 7 -37.56 9.50 -14.53
CA LYS A 7 -36.24 9.36 -15.13
C LYS A 7 -35.19 9.70 -14.08
N THR A 8 -34.41 8.72 -13.64
CA THR A 8 -33.38 8.91 -12.63
C THR A 8 -32.15 9.55 -13.26
N TRP A 9 -31.64 10.61 -12.63
CA TRP A 9 -30.40 11.27 -13.03
C TRP A 9 -29.21 10.60 -12.33
N GLY A 10 -28.32 9.97 -13.12
CA GLY A 10 -27.07 9.33 -12.68
C GLY A 10 -25.83 10.02 -13.26
N PHE A 11 -24.62 9.61 -12.85
CA PHE A 11 -23.37 10.09 -13.45
C PHE A 11 -23.31 9.77 -14.94
N SER A 12 -23.72 8.56 -15.31
CA SER A 12 -23.90 8.11 -16.71
C SER A 12 -24.85 8.98 -17.54
N SER A 13 -25.76 9.72 -16.89
CA SER A 13 -26.68 10.65 -17.56
C SER A 13 -26.08 12.03 -17.86
N LEU A 14 -24.89 12.33 -17.32
CA LEU A 14 -24.14 13.55 -17.65
C LEU A 14 -23.60 13.46 -19.10
N PRO A 15 -23.49 14.61 -19.80
CA PRO A 15 -22.80 14.69 -21.08
C PRO A 15 -21.42 14.02 -21.01
N ALA A 16 -21.04 13.30 -22.08
CA ALA A 16 -19.80 12.53 -22.10
C ALA A 16 -18.57 13.41 -21.84
N GLU A 17 -18.58 14.62 -22.39
CA GLU A 17 -17.55 15.63 -22.24
C GLU A 17 -17.40 16.06 -20.78
N LEU A 18 -18.52 16.28 -20.08
CA LEU A 18 -18.50 16.63 -18.66
C LEU A 18 -18.00 15.48 -17.80
N ARG A 19 -18.38 14.23 -18.11
CA ARG A 19 -17.84 13.05 -17.42
C ARG A 19 -16.33 12.95 -17.61
N LEU A 20 -15.84 13.11 -18.83
CA LEU A 20 -14.42 13.08 -19.14
C LEU A 20 -13.68 14.21 -18.42
N GLN A 21 -14.24 15.42 -18.36
CA GLN A 21 -13.66 16.53 -17.59
C GLN A 21 -13.63 16.24 -16.09
N ILE A 22 -14.69 15.66 -15.52
CA ILE A 22 -14.70 15.25 -14.11
C ILE A 22 -13.62 14.19 -13.88
N LEU A 23 -13.54 13.15 -14.71
CA LEU A 23 -12.55 12.08 -14.55
C LEU A 23 -11.12 12.61 -14.70
N ALA A 24 -10.85 13.44 -15.72
CA ALA A 24 -9.52 13.95 -16.01
C ALA A 24 -9.01 14.99 -15.00
N ASN A 25 -9.90 15.65 -14.26
CA ASN A 25 -9.56 16.75 -13.35
C ASN A 25 -9.90 16.48 -11.88
N THR A 26 -10.26 15.25 -11.54
CA THR A 26 -10.57 14.85 -10.16
C THR A 26 -9.95 13.51 -9.82
N HIS A 27 -10.07 13.10 -8.56
CA HIS A 27 -9.63 11.79 -8.08
C HIS A 27 -10.44 10.60 -8.62
N LEU A 28 -11.39 10.81 -9.53
CA LEU A 28 -12.21 9.74 -10.09
C LEU A 28 -11.63 9.12 -11.38
N GLY A 29 -10.68 9.76 -12.06
CA GLY A 29 -10.09 9.23 -13.29
C GLY A 29 -9.19 7.99 -13.11
N PRO A 30 -9.02 7.14 -14.14
CA PRO A 30 -8.00 6.10 -14.17
C PRO A 30 -6.61 6.65 -14.52
N PRO A 31 -5.50 6.06 -14.02
CA PRO A 31 -4.13 6.59 -14.16
C PRO A 31 -3.78 7.16 -15.55
N PRO A 32 -4.01 6.46 -16.68
CA PRO A 32 -3.58 6.93 -18.01
C PRO A 32 -4.34 8.16 -18.53
N THR A 33 -5.51 8.51 -17.98
CA THR A 33 -6.26 9.71 -18.38
C THR A 33 -6.14 10.84 -17.36
N GLY A 34 -5.14 10.77 -16.47
CA GLY A 34 -5.06 11.67 -15.32
C GLY A 34 -5.83 11.15 -14.11
N GLY A 35 -5.72 9.86 -13.81
CA GLY A 35 -6.12 9.25 -12.52
C GLY A 35 -4.93 9.13 -11.58
N TYR A 36 -5.06 8.32 -10.53
CA TYR A 36 -3.94 8.06 -9.61
C TYR A 36 -2.79 7.36 -10.34
N ASP A 37 -1.80 8.13 -10.79
CA ASP A 37 -0.44 7.59 -10.94
C ASP A 37 0.08 7.36 -9.51
N SER A 38 0.56 6.16 -9.23
CA SER A 38 1.13 5.79 -7.92
C SER A 38 2.23 6.75 -7.48
N ARG A 39 2.88 7.43 -8.43
CA ARG A 39 3.94 8.44 -8.20
C ARG A 39 3.42 9.83 -7.83
N PHE A 40 2.16 10.17 -8.13
CA PHE A 40 1.64 11.55 -8.02
C PHE A 40 0.52 11.74 -6.99
N GLY A 41 0.15 10.70 -6.23
CA GLY A 41 -0.54 10.91 -4.96
C GLY A 41 -1.43 9.75 -4.56
N THR A 42 -0.92 8.78 -3.83
CA THR A 42 -1.79 7.89 -3.06
C THR A 42 -2.61 8.69 -2.04
N LEU A 43 -3.88 8.35 -1.85
CA LEU A 43 -4.61 8.87 -0.69
C LEU A 43 -4.14 8.08 0.52
N GLN A 44 -3.61 8.77 1.51
CA GLN A 44 -3.21 8.12 2.75
C GLN A 44 -4.38 8.12 3.73
N VAL A 45 -4.52 7.04 4.50
CA VAL A 45 -5.41 7.05 5.66
C VAL A 45 -4.59 7.41 6.89
N ARG A 46 -4.91 8.55 7.52
CA ARG A 46 -4.35 8.99 8.79
C ARG A 46 -5.48 9.31 9.76
N ASP A 47 -5.37 8.81 11.00
CA ASP A 47 -6.37 9.04 12.05
C ASP A 47 -7.81 8.66 11.63
N GLY A 48 -7.94 7.57 10.88
CA GLY A 48 -9.22 7.09 10.35
C GLY A 48 -9.81 7.94 9.22
N ARG A 49 -9.07 8.90 8.67
CA ARG A 49 -9.50 9.82 7.62
C ARG A 49 -8.63 9.70 6.38
N ILE A 50 -9.25 9.89 5.23
CA ILE A 50 -8.56 9.99 3.94
C ILE A 50 -7.93 11.38 3.84
N VAL A 51 -6.61 11.43 3.67
CA VAL A 51 -5.84 12.65 3.43
C VAL A 51 -5.01 12.49 2.15
N PRO A 52 -4.83 13.55 1.35
CA PRO A 52 -3.88 13.51 0.24
C PRO A 52 -2.46 13.29 0.77
N ARG A 53 -1.70 12.34 0.18
CA ARG A 53 -0.27 12.19 0.48
C ARG A 53 0.50 13.30 -0.23
N HIS A 54 0.58 14.47 0.39
CA HIS A 54 1.53 15.51 -0.04
C HIS A 54 2.91 15.13 0.52
N GLN A 55 3.75 14.52 -0.31
CA GLN A 55 5.10 14.07 0.09
C GLN A 55 6.09 15.21 0.35
N LEU A 56 5.71 16.46 0.07
CA LEU A 56 6.56 17.61 0.31
C LEU A 56 5.73 18.71 0.98
N PRO A 57 6.28 19.42 1.98
CA PRO A 57 5.70 20.67 2.45
C PRO A 57 5.37 21.51 1.22
N LEU A 58 4.17 22.07 1.17
CA LEU A 58 3.83 23.14 0.25
C LEU A 58 4.65 24.39 0.62
N GLY A 59 5.99 24.30 0.54
CA GLY A 59 6.80 25.47 0.29
C GLY A 59 6.31 26.11 -1.01
N PRO A 60 6.55 27.41 -1.22
CA PRO A 60 6.35 27.98 -2.54
C PRO A 60 7.26 27.22 -3.50
N TRP A 61 6.70 26.30 -4.27
CA TRP A 61 7.43 25.67 -5.34
C TRP A 61 7.80 26.79 -6.30
N ASP A 62 9.09 27.04 -6.46
CA ASP A 62 9.62 27.68 -7.65
C ASP A 62 9.38 26.70 -8.80
N ASP A 63 8.13 26.61 -9.25
CA ASP A 63 7.73 25.79 -10.38
C ASP A 63 8.70 26.08 -11.53
N PRO A 64 9.24 25.06 -12.22
CA PRO A 64 9.99 25.31 -13.44
C PRO A 64 9.11 26.20 -14.35
N PRO A 65 9.64 27.29 -14.93
CA PRO A 65 8.85 28.32 -15.61
C PRO A 65 7.94 27.80 -16.74
N SER A 66 8.15 26.56 -17.18
CA SER A 66 7.32 25.81 -18.13
C SER A 66 6.03 25.22 -17.55
N TRP A 67 5.89 25.08 -16.23
CA TRP A 67 4.67 24.58 -15.61
C TRP A 67 3.75 25.76 -15.37
N THR A 68 2.60 25.77 -16.03
CA THR A 68 1.50 26.69 -15.70
C THR A 68 1.15 26.49 -14.24
N LYS A 69 1.60 27.41 -13.39
CA LYS A 69 1.37 27.45 -11.93
C LYS A 69 -0.02 26.91 -11.65
N CYS A 70 -0.11 25.78 -10.96
CA CYS A 70 -1.42 25.25 -10.56
C CYS A 70 -2.00 26.28 -9.57
N SER A 71 -2.88 27.14 -10.08
CA SER A 71 -3.27 28.36 -9.41
C SER A 71 -4.24 28.03 -8.28
N SER A 72 -3.69 27.67 -7.12
CA SER A 72 -4.33 27.60 -5.81
C SER A 72 -5.44 26.53 -5.65
N PRO A 73 -5.41 25.70 -4.58
CA PRO A 73 -6.52 24.83 -4.18
C PRO A 73 -7.88 25.55 -4.03
N LYS A 74 -7.90 26.89 -3.96
CA LYS A 74 -9.12 27.70 -3.86
C LYS A 74 -9.95 27.74 -5.14
N SER A 75 -9.42 27.36 -6.31
CA SER A 75 -10.14 27.45 -7.59
C SER A 75 -10.97 26.21 -7.98
N HIS A 76 -11.15 25.25 -7.07
CA HIS A 76 -12.05 24.09 -7.28
C HIS A 76 -11.72 23.18 -8.47
N GLY A 77 -10.46 23.01 -8.84
CA GLY A 77 -10.08 21.94 -9.78
C GLY A 77 -8.66 22.06 -10.29
N THR A 78 -8.12 20.94 -10.76
CA THR A 78 -6.91 20.95 -11.60
C THR A 78 -7.32 21.35 -13.01
N HIS A 79 -6.65 22.32 -13.61
CA HIS A 79 -6.88 22.68 -15.02
C HIS A 79 -6.13 21.77 -16.00
N GLN A 80 -5.29 20.88 -15.48
CA GLN A 80 -4.46 19.97 -16.26
C GLN A 80 -4.41 18.59 -15.59
N PRO A 81 -4.43 17.48 -16.36
CA PRO A 81 -4.29 16.13 -15.84
C PRO A 81 -3.06 15.97 -14.95
N GLN A 82 -1.94 16.62 -15.29
CA GLN A 82 -0.69 16.54 -14.53
C GLN A 82 -0.65 17.35 -13.22
N CYS A 83 -1.67 18.15 -12.86
CA CYS A 83 -1.61 18.88 -11.60
C CYS A 83 -1.87 17.96 -10.39
N GLN A 84 -1.06 18.13 -9.35
CA GLN A 84 -1.13 17.39 -8.08
C GLN A 84 -2.23 17.89 -7.13
N CYS A 85 -2.78 19.09 -7.34
CA CYS A 85 -3.81 19.72 -6.50
C CYS A 85 -5.24 19.20 -6.78
N ARG A 86 -5.40 17.89 -7.02
CA ARG A 86 -6.72 17.29 -7.31
C ARG A 86 -7.62 17.33 -6.08
N ILE A 87 -8.92 17.37 -6.33
CA ILE A 87 -9.95 17.47 -5.29
C ILE A 87 -10.89 16.27 -5.43
N ILE A 88 -11.28 15.68 -4.29
CA ILE A 88 -12.36 14.70 -4.25
C ILE A 88 -13.65 15.46 -4.58
N PRO A 89 -14.38 15.12 -5.67
CA PRO A 89 -15.53 15.91 -6.11
C PRO A 89 -16.74 15.61 -5.22
N THR A 90 -16.71 16.12 -3.98
CA THR A 90 -17.67 15.76 -2.93
C THR A 90 -19.12 16.04 -3.32
N GLN A 91 -19.34 17.04 -4.17
CA GLN A 91 -20.65 17.40 -4.70
C GLN A 91 -21.29 16.26 -5.50
N LEU A 92 -20.51 15.39 -6.17
CA LEU A 92 -21.07 14.24 -6.90
C LEU A 92 -21.73 13.22 -5.98
N PHE A 93 -21.26 13.12 -4.75
CA PHE A 93 -21.85 12.22 -3.75
C PHE A 93 -23.17 12.75 -3.17
N THR A 94 -23.52 14.03 -3.40
CA THR A 94 -24.70 14.69 -2.84
C THR A 94 -25.82 14.95 -3.85
N VAL A 95 -25.60 14.77 -5.17
CA VAL A 95 -26.61 15.10 -6.20
C VAL A 95 -27.84 14.20 -6.12
N SER A 96 -27.65 12.89 -6.22
CA SER A 96 -28.73 11.89 -6.19
C SER A 96 -28.18 10.58 -5.63
N ARG A 97 -29.06 9.69 -5.15
CA ARG A 97 -28.64 8.35 -4.69
C ARG A 97 -27.95 7.55 -5.80
N GLN A 98 -28.42 7.68 -7.04
CA GLN A 98 -27.84 6.98 -8.19
C GLN A 98 -26.47 7.57 -8.54
N THR A 99 -26.35 8.89 -8.69
CA THR A 99 -25.07 9.56 -8.97
C THR A 99 -24.06 9.28 -7.87
N SER A 100 -24.48 9.31 -6.61
CA SER A 100 -23.61 8.96 -5.47
C SER A 100 -23.14 7.52 -5.54
N THR A 101 -24.02 6.58 -5.89
CA THR A 101 -23.67 5.16 -6.07
C THR A 101 -22.64 4.96 -7.18
N GLU A 102 -22.87 5.55 -8.35
CA GLU A 102 -21.97 5.48 -9.51
C GLU A 102 -20.63 6.17 -9.20
N ALA A 103 -20.65 7.34 -8.56
CA ALA A 103 -19.45 8.05 -8.16
C ALA A 103 -18.65 7.29 -7.11
N LEU A 104 -19.29 6.65 -6.12
CA LEU A 104 -18.63 5.81 -5.13
C LEU A 104 -18.03 4.55 -5.76
N GLU A 105 -18.70 3.96 -6.74
CA GLU A 105 -18.17 2.81 -7.48
C GLU A 105 -16.88 3.18 -8.22
N VAL A 106 -16.88 4.30 -8.94
CA VAL A 106 -15.68 4.82 -9.61
C VAL A 106 -14.60 5.19 -8.60
N PHE A 107 -14.99 5.91 -7.53
CA PHE A 107 -14.08 6.35 -6.48
C PHE A 107 -13.34 5.16 -5.88
N TYR A 108 -14.05 4.18 -5.29
CA TYR A 108 -13.41 3.03 -4.64
C TYR A 108 -12.71 2.06 -5.61
N THR A 109 -13.09 2.07 -6.89
CA THR A 109 -12.39 1.29 -7.93
C THR A 109 -11.01 1.86 -8.25
N ASN A 110 -10.91 3.19 -8.29
CA ASN A 110 -9.67 3.89 -8.61
C ASN A 110 -8.89 4.34 -7.36
N LEU A 111 -9.50 4.21 -6.19
CA LEU A 111 -8.91 4.60 -4.92
C LEU A 111 -7.72 3.73 -4.60
N HIS A 112 -6.54 4.35 -4.61
CA HIS A 112 -5.31 3.76 -4.11
C HIS A 112 -5.09 4.30 -2.69
N LEU A 113 -5.40 3.46 -1.69
CA LEU A 113 -5.16 3.80 -0.29
C LEU A 113 -3.76 3.37 0.12
N ASP A 114 -3.02 4.30 0.72
CA ASP A 114 -1.84 4.02 1.52
C ASP A 114 -2.26 3.90 2.99
N LEU A 115 -2.21 2.68 3.47
CA LEU A 115 -2.78 2.26 4.73
C LEU A 115 -1.66 1.97 5.73
N ASP A 116 -1.59 2.82 6.75
CA ASP A 116 -0.88 2.53 7.99
C ASP A 116 -1.71 1.53 8.81
N PRO A 117 -1.23 0.32 9.15
CA PRO A 117 -1.97 -0.65 9.94
C PRO A 117 -2.77 -0.04 11.11
N SER A 118 -2.16 0.80 11.96
CA SER A 118 -2.82 1.45 13.11
C SER A 118 -4.03 2.30 12.72
N SER A 119 -3.90 3.09 11.66
CA SER A 119 -4.97 3.96 11.14
C SER A 119 -6.00 3.21 10.29
N SER A 120 -5.64 2.02 9.80
CA SER A 120 -6.45 1.24 8.86
C SER A 120 -7.68 0.61 9.51
N VAL A 121 -7.55 0.12 10.73
CA VAL A 121 -8.67 -0.53 11.44
C VAL A 121 -9.83 0.45 11.68
N PRO A 122 -9.63 1.63 12.30
CA PRO A 122 -10.72 2.60 12.48
C PRO A 122 -11.34 3.03 11.15
N PHE A 123 -10.52 3.22 10.12
CA PHE A 123 -11.00 3.58 8.80
C PHE A 123 -11.87 2.49 8.18
N LEU A 124 -11.40 1.25 8.11
CA LEU A 124 -12.16 0.13 7.55
C LEU A 124 -13.45 -0.11 8.32
N ARG A 125 -13.43 -0.02 9.66
CA ARG A 125 -14.64 -0.11 10.49
C ARG A 125 -15.63 1.05 10.25
N SER A 126 -15.14 2.22 9.83
CA SER A 126 -16.01 3.35 9.48
C SER A 126 -16.72 3.17 8.12
N LEU A 127 -16.21 2.26 7.27
CA LEU A 127 -16.84 1.94 5.99
C LEU A 127 -17.96 0.93 6.19
N SER A 128 -19.04 1.07 5.41
CA SER A 128 -20.04 0.00 5.32
C SER A 128 -19.44 -1.22 4.61
N PRO A 129 -19.93 -2.45 4.88
CA PRO A 129 -19.49 -3.65 4.16
C PRO A 129 -19.61 -3.52 2.64
N GLN A 130 -20.63 -2.80 2.15
CA GLN A 130 -20.81 -2.52 0.73
C GLN A 130 -19.69 -1.64 0.15
N ASN A 131 -19.17 -0.68 0.91
CA ASN A 131 -18.05 0.15 0.50
C ASN A 131 -16.72 -0.63 0.54
N ILE A 132 -16.50 -1.46 1.56
CA ILE A 132 -15.32 -2.36 1.60
C ILE A 132 -15.31 -3.29 0.38
N ARG A 133 -16.47 -3.84 0.00
CA ARG A 133 -16.62 -4.69 -1.19
C ARG A 133 -16.26 -3.98 -2.51
N ARG A 134 -16.34 -2.65 -2.55
CA ARG A 134 -15.99 -1.85 -3.74
C ARG A 134 -14.51 -1.54 -3.85
N LEU A 135 -13.72 -1.77 -2.79
CA LEU A 135 -12.27 -1.59 -2.84
C LEU A 135 -11.67 -2.54 -3.89
N ARG A 136 -10.79 -1.99 -4.73
CA ARG A 136 -10.11 -2.75 -5.79
C ARG A 136 -8.60 -2.75 -5.65
N ARG A 137 -8.02 -1.70 -5.08
CA ARG A 137 -6.56 -1.55 -4.96
C ARG A 137 -6.22 -1.00 -3.59
N LEU A 138 -5.44 -1.74 -2.81
CA LEU A 138 -4.97 -1.31 -1.50
C LEU A 138 -3.46 -1.47 -1.44
N THR A 139 -2.78 -0.49 -0.86
CA THR A 139 -1.37 -0.61 -0.52
C THR A 139 -1.18 -0.38 0.97
N PHE A 140 -0.52 -1.32 1.60
CA PHE A 140 -0.08 -1.19 2.98
C PHE A 140 1.41 -0.90 2.97
N THR A 141 1.78 0.29 3.40
CA THR A 141 3.20 0.65 3.60
C THR A 141 3.52 0.40 5.06
N ILE A 142 4.35 -0.61 5.33
CA ILE A 142 4.89 -0.82 6.67
C ILE A 142 6.02 0.18 6.88
N THR A 143 6.00 0.89 8.00
CA THR A 143 7.05 1.87 8.36
C THR A 143 8.09 1.25 9.30
N PRO A 144 9.31 1.80 9.41
CA PRO A 144 10.31 1.30 10.34
C PRO A 144 9.79 1.20 11.79
N ALA A 145 9.10 2.23 12.29
CA ALA A 145 8.49 2.21 13.62
C ALA A 145 7.51 1.04 13.85
N GLN A 146 6.84 0.58 12.78
CA GLN A 146 5.93 -0.56 12.85
C GLN A 146 6.65 -1.89 12.86
N VAL A 147 7.74 -1.98 12.10
CA VAL A 147 8.65 -3.13 12.15
C VAL A 147 9.14 -3.30 13.59
N GLU A 148 9.66 -2.23 14.21
CA GLU A 148 10.13 -2.25 15.61
C GLU A 148 9.08 -2.83 16.58
N GLY A 149 7.84 -2.34 16.49
CA GLY A 149 6.73 -2.79 17.33
C GLY A 149 6.09 -4.13 16.92
N TRP A 150 6.52 -4.75 15.81
CA TRP A 150 5.86 -5.94 15.26
C TRP A 150 6.08 -7.20 16.11
N CYS A 151 7.30 -7.40 16.61
CA CYS A 151 7.72 -8.67 17.20
C CYS A 151 8.62 -8.53 18.45
N ASN A 152 8.54 -7.44 19.22
CA ASN A 152 9.39 -7.21 20.40
C ASN A 152 10.92 -7.38 20.11
N GLY A 153 11.31 -7.32 18.83
CA GLY A 153 12.39 -8.18 18.32
C GLY A 153 13.75 -7.50 18.22
N ALA A 154 13.79 -6.17 18.20
CA ALA A 154 15.06 -5.47 18.21
C ALA A 154 15.75 -5.56 19.59
N VAL A 155 15.00 -5.49 20.69
CA VAL A 155 15.56 -5.64 22.04
C VAL A 155 15.85 -7.12 22.36
N ALA A 156 15.05 -8.06 21.84
CA ALA A 156 15.28 -9.50 22.01
C ALA A 156 16.48 -10.05 21.19
N SER A 157 16.98 -9.30 20.21
CA SER A 157 18.11 -9.69 19.36
C SER A 157 19.48 -9.21 19.88
N GLY A 158 19.53 -8.55 21.04
CA GLY A 158 20.78 -8.05 21.62
C GLY A 158 21.21 -6.67 21.11
N TYR A 159 20.37 -5.98 20.32
CA TYR A 159 20.60 -4.58 20.00
C TYR A 159 20.32 -3.70 21.22
N ASP A 160 21.22 -2.76 21.48
CA ASP A 160 21.02 -1.72 22.49
C ASP A 160 19.83 -0.85 22.08
N ALA A 161 18.81 -0.78 22.94
CA ALA A 161 17.65 0.08 22.75
C ALA A 161 18.06 1.54 22.48
N ALA A 162 19.19 2.00 23.04
CA ALA A 162 19.71 3.34 22.79
C ALA A 162 20.16 3.56 21.33
N MET A 163 20.70 2.52 20.67
CA MET A 163 21.11 2.59 19.26
C MET A 163 19.88 2.70 18.34
N LEU A 164 18.85 1.89 18.60
CA LEU A 164 17.57 1.97 17.89
C LEU A 164 16.90 3.33 18.08
N GLU A 165 16.81 3.82 19.33
CA GLU A 165 16.22 5.12 19.60
C GLU A 165 16.96 6.26 18.88
N SER A 166 18.30 6.17 18.75
CA SER A 166 19.10 7.17 18.04
C SER A 166 18.90 7.18 16.51
N GLN A 167 18.74 6.01 15.88
CA GLN A 167 18.51 5.90 14.44
C GLN A 167 17.08 6.29 14.05
N VAL A 168 16.10 6.00 14.93
CA VAL A 168 14.69 6.35 14.74
C VAL A 168 14.42 7.84 15.01
N ALA A 169 15.19 8.48 15.89
CA ALA A 169 15.11 9.92 16.14
C ALA A 169 15.58 10.80 14.97
N ASN A 170 16.07 10.20 13.89
CA ASN A 170 16.53 10.94 12.72
C ASN A 170 15.32 11.56 11.98
N PRO A 171 15.23 12.90 11.82
CA PRO A 171 14.10 13.59 11.17
C PRO A 171 13.94 13.29 9.67
N TYR A 172 14.74 12.39 9.09
CA TYR A 172 14.58 11.87 7.73
C TYR A 172 13.29 11.07 7.51
N TRP A 173 12.61 10.69 8.59
CA TRP A 173 11.42 9.86 8.54
C TRP A 173 10.20 10.74 8.84
N ASP A 174 9.36 10.98 7.83
CA ASP A 174 8.09 11.73 7.88
C ASP A 174 7.06 11.01 8.80
N GLY A 175 7.43 10.87 10.07
CA GLY A 175 6.88 9.99 11.09
C GLY A 175 5.45 10.34 11.46
N GLY A 176 4.53 9.88 10.63
CA GLY A 176 3.11 9.74 10.99
C GLY A 176 2.84 8.47 11.82
N ALA A 177 3.85 7.65 12.12
CA ALA A 177 3.70 6.47 12.93
C ALA A 177 3.59 6.87 14.42
N VAL A 178 2.43 6.58 15.02
CA VAL A 178 2.20 6.80 16.45
C VAL A 178 2.89 5.67 17.22
N LYS A 179 3.85 6.00 18.11
CA LYS A 179 4.47 5.02 19.02
C LYS A 179 3.37 4.31 19.81
N PRO A 180 3.29 2.96 19.78
CA PRO A 180 2.28 2.22 20.53
C PRO A 180 2.37 2.52 22.03
N PRO A 181 1.24 2.60 22.75
CA PRO A 181 1.24 2.68 24.20
C PRO A 181 1.63 1.32 24.80
N GLY A 182 2.93 1.02 24.89
CA GLY A 182 3.51 -0.07 25.70
C GLY A 182 2.91 -1.47 25.50
N ASP A 183 2.28 -1.73 24.36
CA ASP A 183 1.48 -2.92 24.11
C ASP A 183 2.16 -3.79 23.05
N ASP A 184 2.85 -4.81 23.53
CA ASP A 184 3.62 -5.74 22.72
C ASP A 184 2.72 -6.44 21.69
N GLY A 185 3.05 -6.25 20.42
CA GLY A 185 2.31 -6.85 19.30
C GLY A 185 1.05 -6.09 18.90
N LEU A 186 0.89 -4.82 19.27
CA LEU A 186 -0.18 -3.96 18.75
C LEU A 186 -0.27 -4.06 17.22
N TYR A 187 0.83 -3.81 16.50
CA TYR A 187 0.82 -3.82 15.03
C TYR A 187 0.47 -5.18 14.45
N ARG A 188 0.98 -6.26 15.04
CA ARG A 188 0.63 -7.64 14.64
C ARG A 188 -0.87 -7.92 14.80
N ARG A 189 -1.46 -7.53 15.93
CA ARG A 189 -2.91 -7.69 16.16
C ARG A 189 -3.73 -6.83 15.21
N THR A 190 -3.32 -5.58 15.03
CA THR A 190 -3.96 -4.66 14.10
C THR A 190 -3.90 -5.17 12.67
N TRP A 191 -2.75 -5.69 12.22
CA TRP A 191 -2.60 -6.30 10.89
C TRP A 191 -3.57 -7.45 10.68
N ARG A 192 -3.63 -8.39 11.62
CA ARG A 192 -4.61 -9.50 11.57
C ARG A 192 -6.04 -9.00 11.55
N GLU A 193 -6.34 -7.96 12.31
CA GLU A 193 -7.67 -7.38 12.30
C GLU A 193 -8.03 -6.75 10.94
N VAL A 194 -7.10 -6.05 10.30
CA VAL A 194 -7.29 -5.54 8.93
C VAL A 194 -7.55 -6.72 7.98
N MET A 195 -6.76 -7.78 8.04
CA MET A 195 -6.95 -8.96 7.19
C MET A 195 -8.31 -9.61 7.43
N ALA A 196 -8.75 -9.74 8.69
CA ALA A 196 -10.07 -10.26 9.04
C ALA A 196 -11.22 -9.39 8.50
N LEU A 197 -11.11 -8.07 8.58
CA LEU A 197 -12.11 -7.13 8.02
C LEU A 197 -12.19 -7.25 6.50
N LEU A 198 -11.05 -7.35 5.82
CA LEU A 198 -11.01 -7.56 4.37
C LEU A 198 -11.58 -8.94 3.99
N ALA A 199 -11.21 -10.00 4.69
CA ALA A 199 -11.74 -11.34 4.47
C ALA A 199 -13.26 -11.41 4.63
N ALA A 200 -13.81 -10.68 5.60
CA ALA A 200 -15.24 -10.69 5.89
C ALA A 200 -16.09 -9.89 4.87
N HIS A 201 -15.53 -8.85 4.24
CA HIS A 201 -16.33 -7.85 3.54
C HIS A 201 -15.84 -7.48 2.13
N ALA A 202 -14.57 -7.71 1.80
CA ALA A 202 -14.03 -7.35 0.50
C ALA A 202 -14.45 -8.34 -0.60
N ASP A 203 -14.46 -7.87 -1.84
CA ASP A 203 -14.60 -8.72 -3.03
C ASP A 203 -13.22 -9.24 -3.43
N LEU A 204 -12.72 -10.23 -2.68
CA LEU A 204 -11.33 -10.70 -2.78
C LEU A 204 -10.86 -11.03 -4.20
N PRO A 205 -11.64 -11.70 -5.08
CA PRO A 205 -11.22 -11.98 -6.45
C PRO A 205 -10.97 -10.73 -7.30
N ARG A 206 -11.54 -9.59 -6.92
CA ARG A 206 -11.38 -8.30 -7.61
C ARG A 206 -10.45 -7.34 -6.86
N LEU A 207 -9.91 -7.75 -5.72
CA LEU A 207 -8.99 -6.97 -4.92
C LEU A 207 -7.54 -7.25 -5.35
N ALA A 208 -6.82 -6.19 -5.67
CA ALA A 208 -5.38 -6.16 -5.81
C ALA A 208 -4.78 -5.53 -4.55
N LEU A 209 -3.85 -6.25 -3.92
CA LEU A 209 -3.21 -5.85 -2.68
C LEU A 209 -1.71 -5.69 -2.91
N THR A 210 -1.13 -4.59 -2.45
CA THR A 210 0.31 -4.41 -2.36
C THR A 210 0.70 -4.28 -0.89
N VAL A 211 1.72 -5.00 -0.46
CA VAL A 211 2.30 -4.86 0.88
C VAL A 211 3.76 -4.46 0.71
N ASP A 212 4.04 -3.19 0.98
CA ASP A 212 5.38 -2.62 0.86
C ASP A 212 6.06 -2.64 2.23
N MET A 213 7.09 -3.47 2.34
CA MET A 213 7.94 -3.61 3.52
C MET A 213 9.39 -3.20 3.21
N SER A 214 9.65 -2.76 1.97
CA SER A 214 11.00 -2.52 1.47
C SER A 214 11.68 -1.39 2.24
N GLY A 215 11.05 -0.22 2.28
CA GLY A 215 11.55 0.93 3.05
C GLY A 215 11.63 0.64 4.55
N ALA A 216 10.65 -0.09 5.09
CA ALA A 216 10.58 -0.44 6.51
C ALA A 216 11.80 -1.24 6.99
N THR A 217 12.22 -2.20 6.18
CA THR A 217 13.26 -3.18 6.55
C THR A 217 14.65 -2.75 6.09
N TRP A 218 14.74 -1.90 5.06
CA TRP A 218 16.01 -1.35 4.58
C TRP A 218 16.76 -0.58 5.66
N VAL A 219 16.05 0.24 6.44
CA VAL A 219 16.64 1.06 7.52
C VAL A 219 17.44 0.25 8.53
N TYR A 220 17.03 -0.98 8.79
CA TYR A 220 17.72 -1.85 9.77
C TYR A 220 18.99 -2.49 9.23
N ILE A 221 19.17 -2.52 7.91
CA ILE A 221 20.31 -3.20 7.29
C ILE A 221 21.21 -2.23 6.53
N GLU A 222 20.76 -1.02 6.20
CA GLU A 222 21.53 -0.04 5.43
C GLU A 222 22.88 0.26 6.08
N ASP A 223 22.88 0.68 7.36
CA ASP A 223 24.11 0.95 8.09
C ASP A 223 25.00 -0.31 8.14
N THR A 224 24.40 -1.46 8.47
CA THR A 224 25.12 -2.74 8.52
C THR A 224 25.79 -3.09 7.19
N LEU A 225 25.13 -2.81 6.06
CA LEU A 225 25.65 -3.05 4.72
C LEU A 225 26.74 -2.05 4.32
N MET A 226 26.73 -0.84 4.87
CA MET A 226 27.74 0.18 4.57
C MET A 226 29.07 -0.05 5.29
N TRP A 227 29.10 -0.85 6.37
CA TRP A 227 30.28 -1.01 7.23
C TRP A 227 31.02 -2.36 7.10
N ASP A 228 30.76 -3.16 6.05
CA ASP A 228 31.54 -4.32 5.55
C ASP A 228 31.88 -5.48 6.52
N ASP A 229 31.49 -5.44 7.80
CA ASP A 229 31.74 -6.55 8.73
C ASP A 229 30.71 -7.70 8.56
N PRO A 230 31.15 -8.96 8.35
CA PRO A 230 30.30 -10.10 7.96
C PRO A 230 29.68 -10.82 9.20
N PRO A 231 28.90 -11.91 9.02
CA PRO A 231 27.44 -11.95 9.08
C PRO A 231 26.88 -12.41 10.44
N ASP A 232 27.73 -12.78 11.41
CA ASP A 232 27.29 -13.57 12.57
C ASP A 232 26.48 -12.75 13.58
N GLU A 233 26.83 -11.47 13.79
CA GLU A 233 26.05 -10.53 14.61
C GLU A 233 24.79 -10.00 13.90
N ILE A 234 24.73 -10.15 12.58
CA ILE A 234 23.64 -9.65 11.72
C ILE A 234 22.48 -10.64 11.66
N ARG A 235 22.73 -11.92 11.99
CA ARG A 235 21.73 -13.00 11.93
C ARG A 235 20.46 -12.72 12.74
N PRO A 236 20.50 -12.16 13.96
CA PRO A 236 19.29 -11.86 14.72
C PRO A 236 18.37 -10.87 14.00
N MET A 237 18.91 -9.80 13.40
CA MET A 237 18.10 -8.81 12.68
C MET A 237 17.49 -9.41 11.41
N PHE A 238 18.30 -10.13 10.63
CA PHE A 238 17.84 -10.83 9.43
C PHE A 238 16.79 -11.90 9.76
N ARG A 239 16.96 -12.59 10.89
CA ARG A 239 15.99 -13.56 11.39
C ARG A 239 14.68 -12.88 11.80
N PHE A 240 14.77 -11.73 12.45
CA PHE A 240 13.61 -10.94 12.82
C PHE A 240 12.83 -10.42 11.61
N ILE A 241 13.52 -9.84 10.61
CA ILE A 241 12.91 -9.40 9.35
C ILE A 241 12.23 -10.58 8.65
N TYR A 242 12.90 -11.73 8.59
CA TYR A 242 12.34 -12.97 8.07
C TYR A 242 11.06 -13.36 8.82
N ASP A 243 11.09 -13.46 10.14
CA ASP A 243 9.94 -13.87 10.94
C ASP A 243 8.77 -12.87 10.82
N MET A 244 9.04 -11.57 10.64
CA MET A 244 8.04 -10.56 10.30
C MET A 244 7.39 -10.84 8.94
N TYR A 245 8.16 -11.08 7.88
CA TYR A 245 7.62 -11.40 6.56
C TYR A 245 6.74 -12.66 6.60
N ILE A 246 7.17 -13.69 7.33
CA ILE A 246 6.40 -14.92 7.53
C ILE A 246 5.07 -14.63 8.24
N ASP A 247 5.06 -13.81 9.28
CA ASP A 247 3.84 -13.48 10.02
C ASP A 247 2.87 -12.61 9.21
N VAL A 248 3.39 -11.61 8.48
CA VAL A 248 2.61 -10.79 7.54
C VAL A 248 1.92 -11.68 6.50
N ALA A 249 2.68 -12.56 5.85
CA ALA A 249 2.18 -13.48 4.83
C ALA A 249 1.21 -14.52 5.40
N THR A 250 1.44 -15.00 6.63
CA THR A 250 0.53 -15.93 7.29
C THR A 250 -0.85 -15.31 7.49
N ALA A 251 -0.93 -14.05 7.93
CA ALA A 251 -2.21 -13.34 8.04
C ALA A 251 -2.85 -13.09 6.66
N LEU A 252 -2.04 -12.82 5.62
CA LEU A 252 -2.53 -12.66 4.26
C LEU A 252 -3.17 -13.94 3.70
N CYS A 253 -2.73 -15.13 4.13
CA CYS A 253 -3.34 -16.41 3.73
C CYS A 253 -4.84 -16.51 4.10
N GLU A 254 -5.33 -15.70 5.05
CA GLU A 254 -6.76 -15.61 5.39
C GLU A 254 -7.61 -15.05 4.22
N LEU A 255 -7.00 -14.30 3.29
CA LEU A 255 -7.65 -13.71 2.13
C LEU A 255 -7.85 -14.72 0.98
N ARG A 256 -8.62 -15.78 1.24
CA ARG A 256 -8.84 -16.86 0.27
C ARG A 256 -9.50 -16.37 -1.01
N GLY A 257 -8.84 -16.62 -2.15
CA GLY A 257 -9.32 -16.18 -3.46
C GLY A 257 -8.98 -14.73 -3.80
N LEU A 258 -7.96 -14.15 -3.14
CA LEU A 258 -7.41 -12.85 -3.50
C LEU A 258 -7.03 -12.79 -4.99
N GLY A 259 -7.45 -11.71 -5.66
CA GLY A 259 -7.28 -11.50 -7.09
C GLY A 259 -5.82 -11.29 -7.48
N GLN A 260 -5.11 -10.42 -6.76
CA GLN A 260 -3.70 -10.10 -6.99
C GLN A 260 -3.02 -9.71 -5.67
N LEU A 261 -1.76 -10.11 -5.53
CA LEU A 261 -0.88 -9.70 -4.45
C LEU A 261 0.45 -9.26 -5.05
N VAL A 262 1.01 -8.18 -4.52
CA VAL A 262 2.40 -7.76 -4.75
C VAL A 262 3.05 -7.54 -3.39
N VAL A 263 4.17 -8.21 -3.13
CA VAL A 263 4.95 -8.00 -1.90
C VAL A 263 6.25 -7.29 -2.25
N GLU A 264 6.49 -6.10 -1.71
CA GLU A 264 7.78 -5.40 -1.90
C GLU A 264 8.68 -5.59 -0.69
N LEU A 265 9.88 -6.13 -0.95
CA LEU A 265 10.91 -6.45 0.04
C LEU A 265 12.20 -5.71 -0.34
N SER A 266 13.02 -5.36 0.63
CA SER A 266 14.40 -4.87 0.41
C SER A 266 15.46 -5.87 0.86
N VAL A 267 15.05 -6.83 1.68
CA VAL A 267 15.84 -7.96 2.17
C VAL A 267 15.14 -9.24 1.72
N PHE A 268 15.90 -10.25 1.33
CA PHE A 268 15.37 -11.52 0.86
C PHE A 268 14.37 -11.38 -0.30
N GLU A 269 14.64 -10.49 -1.25
CA GLU A 269 13.78 -10.27 -2.43
C GLU A 269 13.43 -11.57 -3.16
N GLN A 270 14.33 -12.55 -3.16
CA GLN A 270 14.07 -13.86 -3.76
C GLN A 270 12.95 -14.67 -3.08
N MET A 271 12.53 -14.29 -1.86
CA MET A 271 11.37 -14.89 -1.20
C MET A 271 10.03 -14.36 -1.73
N LYS A 272 9.99 -13.24 -2.46
CA LYS A 272 8.75 -12.63 -2.97
C LYS A 272 7.87 -13.63 -3.73
N PRO A 273 8.37 -14.38 -4.73
CA PRO A 273 7.55 -15.35 -5.44
C PRO A 273 7.01 -16.47 -4.54
N TRP A 274 7.78 -16.88 -3.53
CA TRP A 274 7.35 -17.89 -2.57
C TRP A 274 6.23 -17.37 -1.66
N LEU A 275 6.38 -16.17 -1.09
CA LEU A 275 5.33 -15.53 -0.26
C LEU A 275 4.04 -15.34 -1.05
N GLU A 276 4.15 -14.80 -2.27
CA GLU A 276 3.01 -14.59 -3.16
C GLU A 276 2.32 -15.90 -3.54
N ARG A 277 3.11 -16.96 -3.78
CA ARG A 277 2.57 -18.31 -4.05
C ARG A 277 1.77 -18.85 -2.87
N GLU A 278 2.31 -18.77 -1.66
CA GLU A 278 1.63 -19.27 -0.45
C GLU A 278 0.30 -18.53 -0.22
N VAL A 279 0.25 -17.22 -0.45
CA VAL A 279 -0.97 -16.41 -0.28
C VAL A 279 -1.97 -16.60 -1.42
N LEU A 280 -1.55 -16.51 -2.68
CA LEU A 280 -2.45 -16.58 -3.83
C LEU A 280 -2.88 -18.01 -4.17
N GLY A 281 -2.13 -19.00 -3.70
CA GLY A 281 -2.35 -20.41 -3.98
C GLY A 281 -1.99 -20.85 -5.40
N ARG A 282 -1.26 -20.01 -6.13
CA ARG A 282 -0.76 -20.24 -7.49
C ARG A 282 0.61 -19.61 -7.61
N GLU A 283 1.41 -20.08 -8.56
CA GLU A 283 2.72 -19.47 -8.83
C GLU A 283 2.54 -17.99 -9.19
N SER A 284 3.42 -17.15 -8.63
CA SER A 284 3.47 -15.76 -9.03
C SER A 284 3.90 -15.69 -10.49
N PRO A 285 3.18 -14.94 -11.35
CA PRO A 285 3.63 -14.75 -12.72
C PRO A 285 5.03 -14.16 -12.73
N GLU A 286 5.82 -14.51 -13.75
CA GLU A 286 7.05 -13.74 -13.99
C GLU A 286 6.69 -12.26 -14.14
N PRO A 287 7.45 -11.36 -13.51
CA PRO A 287 7.15 -9.94 -13.59
C PRO A 287 7.16 -9.46 -15.03
N GLU A 288 6.09 -8.78 -15.43
CA GLU A 288 6.04 -8.05 -16.69
C GLU A 288 6.79 -6.73 -16.52
N PHE A 289 7.73 -6.44 -17.42
CA PHE A 289 8.53 -5.21 -17.38
C PHE A 289 8.01 -4.22 -18.41
N GLU A 290 7.75 -2.98 -17.99
CA GLU A 290 7.29 -1.92 -18.90
C GLU A 290 8.46 -1.31 -19.70
N GLY A 291 9.70 -1.50 -19.25
CA GLY A 291 10.89 -0.98 -19.91
C GLY A 291 12.18 -1.77 -19.68
N GLU A 292 13.19 -1.47 -20.51
CA GLU A 292 14.50 -2.14 -20.43
C GLU A 292 15.23 -1.91 -19.11
N HIS A 293 14.99 -0.77 -18.46
CA HIS A 293 15.61 -0.44 -17.18
C HIS A 293 15.09 -1.36 -16.05
N GLU A 294 13.79 -1.56 -15.96
CA GLU A 294 13.17 -2.47 -14.98
C GLU A 294 13.61 -3.91 -15.22
N ARG A 295 13.61 -4.34 -16.48
CA ARG A 295 14.12 -5.66 -16.88
C ARG A 295 15.58 -5.82 -16.45
N ARG A 296 16.44 -4.82 -16.72
CA ARG A 296 17.86 -4.86 -16.34
C ARG A 296 18.04 -4.92 -14.83
N HIS A 297 17.32 -4.08 -14.09
CA HIS A 297 17.36 -4.09 -12.63
C HIS A 297 16.95 -5.46 -12.08
N TRP A 298 15.87 -6.04 -12.61
CA TRP A 298 15.46 -7.39 -12.25
C TRP A 298 16.51 -8.44 -12.60
N GLU A 299 17.11 -8.37 -13.78
CA GLU A 299 18.18 -9.27 -14.18
C GLU A 299 19.41 -9.15 -13.26
N GLU A 300 19.77 -7.95 -12.84
CA GLU A 300 20.86 -7.71 -11.89
C GLU A 300 20.53 -8.34 -10.53
N VAL A 301 19.34 -8.06 -9.99
CA VAL A 301 18.87 -8.61 -8.71
C VAL A 301 18.76 -10.14 -8.75
N TRP A 302 18.28 -10.73 -9.84
CA TRP A 302 18.01 -12.17 -9.90
C TRP A 302 19.18 -13.00 -10.41
N LYS A 303 19.99 -12.50 -11.35
CA LYS A 303 21.16 -13.23 -11.88
C LYS A 303 22.39 -13.04 -11.00
N GLN A 304 22.49 -11.91 -10.29
CA GLN A 304 23.60 -11.59 -9.39
C GLN A 304 23.08 -11.00 -8.08
N PRO A 305 22.24 -11.77 -7.34
CA PRO A 305 21.68 -11.28 -6.10
C PRO A 305 22.80 -10.94 -5.13
N ARG A 306 22.67 -9.79 -4.47
CA ARG A 306 23.49 -9.51 -3.29
C ARG A 306 23.13 -10.52 -2.21
N TRP A 307 24.06 -10.84 -1.32
CA TRP A 307 23.87 -11.88 -0.31
C TRP A 307 22.62 -11.66 0.56
N TYR A 308 22.23 -10.40 0.80
CA TYR A 308 21.05 -10.04 1.58
C TYR A 308 19.73 -10.11 0.79
N GLN A 309 19.78 -10.23 -0.54
CA GLN A 309 18.61 -10.40 -1.42
C GLN A 309 18.27 -11.88 -1.62
N VAL A 310 19.23 -12.78 -1.39
CA VAL A 310 19.03 -14.24 -1.48
C VAL A 310 18.19 -14.71 -0.30
N ALA A 311 17.29 -15.67 -0.53
CA ALA A 311 16.58 -16.32 0.57
C ALA A 311 17.60 -16.91 1.56
N PRO A 312 17.41 -16.72 2.89
CA PRO A 312 18.42 -17.15 3.84
C PRO A 312 18.54 -18.68 3.85
N SER A 313 19.72 -19.22 4.21
CA SER A 313 19.96 -20.68 4.16
C SER A 313 19.07 -21.50 5.10
N TRP A 314 18.43 -20.85 6.08
CA TRP A 314 17.43 -21.44 6.99
C TRP A 314 15.99 -21.26 6.52
N HIS A 315 15.77 -20.66 5.36
CA HIS A 315 14.47 -20.69 4.69
C HIS A 315 14.25 -22.08 4.08
N ASP A 316 13.11 -22.67 4.42
CA ASP A 316 12.65 -23.90 3.79
C ASP A 316 11.60 -23.55 2.74
N GLY A 317 11.97 -23.59 1.46
CA GLY A 317 11.08 -23.26 0.34
C GLY A 317 9.92 -24.25 0.15
N GLU A 318 10.04 -25.45 0.74
CA GLU A 318 8.99 -26.47 0.76
C GLU A 318 8.05 -26.31 1.96
N ARG A 319 8.47 -25.54 2.98
CA ARG A 319 7.62 -25.21 4.12
C ARG A 319 6.35 -24.52 3.63
N ARG A 320 5.22 -24.91 4.22
CA ARG A 320 3.93 -24.27 4.00
C ARG A 320 3.64 -23.27 5.11
N LEU A 321 3.12 -22.11 4.74
CA LEU A 321 2.59 -21.16 5.72
C LEU A 321 1.31 -21.73 6.37
N GLU A 322 1.05 -21.35 7.61
CA GLU A 322 -0.23 -21.66 8.24
C GLU A 322 -1.36 -21.03 7.42
N GLY A 323 -2.41 -21.81 7.14
CA GLY A 323 -3.53 -21.35 6.32
C GLY A 323 -3.23 -21.19 4.82
N SER A 324 -2.03 -21.56 4.36
CA SER A 324 -1.59 -21.37 2.97
C SER A 324 -2.57 -21.87 1.92
N ASN A 325 -2.75 -21.09 0.86
CA ASN A 325 -3.68 -21.36 -0.23
C ASN A 325 -3.08 -22.26 -1.31
N TYR A 326 -1.76 -22.47 -1.32
CA TYR A 326 -1.09 -23.28 -2.34
C TYR A 326 -1.43 -24.77 -2.21
N ARG A 327 -1.62 -25.48 -3.32
CA ARG A 327 -1.86 -26.93 -3.32
C ARG A 327 -0.96 -27.54 -4.39
N PRO A 328 0.12 -28.27 -4.01
CA PRO A 328 0.95 -28.95 -4.99
C PRO A 328 0.08 -29.94 -5.78
N LYS A 329 0.30 -30.01 -7.09
CA LYS A 329 -0.44 -30.90 -7.99
C LYS A 329 0.08 -32.32 -7.94
#